data_AF-A0A2H5VCZ9-F1
#
_entry.id   AF-A0A2H5VCZ9-F1
#
_cell.length_a   1.000
_cell.length_b   1.000
_cell.length_c   1.000
_cell.angle_alpha   90.00
_cell.angle_beta   90.00
_cell.angle_gamma   90.00
#
_symmetry.space_group_name_H-M   'P 1'
#
loop_
_entity.id
_entity.type
_entity.pdbx_description
1 polymer ?
#
loop_
_entity_poly.entity_id
_entity_poly.type
_entity_poly.pdbx_seq_one_letter_code
_entity_poly.pdbx_strand_id
1 'polypeptide(L)' 'MIVASKSNRVLRIGSTVRARITAVSLKGGAMGKIGVTCRQPFLGAEEWIREDVKKAEQQRAKVEEAKQ' A
#
# COMPACT_ATOMS: atom_id res chain seq x y z
N MET A 1 -7.70 -14.75 -5.15
CA MET A 1 -8.23 -13.66 -4.31
C MET A 1 -7.52 -13.75 -2.97
N ILE A 2 -6.89 -12.67 -2.52
CA ILE A 2 -6.21 -12.62 -1.22
C ILE A 2 -7.00 -11.68 -0.33
N VAL A 3 -7.37 -12.14 0.86
CA VAL A 3 -8.10 -11.34 1.85
C VAL A 3 -7.18 -11.09 3.03
N ALA A 4 -7.03 -9.83 3.43
CA ALA A 4 -6.27 -9.46 4.60
C ALA A 4 -7.13 -9.63 5.87
N SER A 5 -6.75 -10.58 6.74
CA SER A 5 -7.55 -10.92 7.94
C SER A 5 -7.72 -9.76 8.94
N LYS A 6 -6.78 -8.80 8.98
CA LYS A 6 -6.81 -7.68 9.95
C LYS A 6 -7.52 -6.43 9.45
N SER A 7 -7.58 -6.22 8.14
CA SER A 7 -8.10 -4.99 7.54
C SER A 7 -9.30 -5.22 6.63
N ASN A 8 -9.75 -6.48 6.47
CA ASN A 8 -10.78 -6.90 5.51
C ASN A 8 -10.55 -6.41 4.07
N ARG A 9 -9.32 -6.01 3.77
CA ARG A 9 -8.88 -5.52 2.46
C ARG A 9 -8.72 -6.71 1.52
N VAL A 10 -9.28 -6.61 0.31
CA VAL A 10 -9.29 -7.69 -0.67
C VAL A 10 -8.44 -7.32 -1.88
N LEU A 11 -7.56 -8.23 -2.29
CA LEU A 11 -6.82 -8.15 -3.55
C LEU A 11 -7.33 -9.22 -4.53
N ARG A 12 -7.69 -8.77 -5.73
CA ARG A 12 -8.12 -9.63 -6.83
C ARG A 12 -7.07 -9.62 -7.95
N ILE A 13 -7.10 -10.67 -8.75
CA ILE A 13 -6.31 -10.73 -9.98
C ILE A 13 -6.86 -9.63 -10.90
N GLY A 14 -5.99 -8.73 -11.38
CA GLY A 14 -6.38 -7.55 -12.16
C GLY A 14 -6.49 -6.24 -11.35
N SER A 15 -6.33 -6.26 -10.03
CA SER A 15 -6.28 -5.04 -9.22
C SER A 15 -4.96 -4.28 -9.42
N THR A 16 -5.03 -2.97 -9.71
CA THR A 16 -3.87 -2.08 -9.75
C THR A 16 -3.41 -1.74 -8.34
N VAL A 17 -2.14 -2.02 -8.03
CA VAL A 17 -1.54 -1.74 -6.71
C VAL A 17 -0.27 -0.95 -6.84
N ARG A 18 -0.01 -0.10 -5.84
CA ARG A 18 1.29 0.52 -5.63
C ARG A 18 2.08 -0.35 -4.66
N ALA A 19 3.21 -0.88 -5.11
CA ALA A 19 4.11 -1.70 -4.31
C ALA A 19 5.55 -1.17 -4.37
N ARG A 20 6.34 -1.47 -3.34
CA ARG A 20 7.76 -1.13 -3.29
C ARG A 20 8.58 -2.37 -3.60
N ILE A 21 9.56 -2.23 -4.48
CA ILE A 21 10.52 -3.29 -4.79
C ILE A 21 11.52 -3.39 -3.63
N THR A 22 11.64 -4.57 -3.03
CA THR A 22 12.56 -4.83 -1.91
C THR A 22 13.80 -5.60 -2.34
N ALA A 23 13.64 -6.51 -3.31
CA ALA A 23 14.71 -7.32 -3.83
C ALA A 23 14.54 -7.50 -5.34
N VAL A 24 15.64 -7.42 -6.05
CA VAL A 24 15.71 -7.76 -7.47
C VAL A 24 16.80 -8.80 -7.65
N SER A 25 16.47 -9.91 -8.32
CA SER A 25 17.45 -10.89 -8.75
C SER A 25 17.38 -11.06 -10.25
N LEU A 26 18.49 -10.74 -10.90
CA LEU A 26 18.66 -10.81 -12.36
C LEU A 26 19.47 -12.04 -12.80
N LYS A 27 19.86 -12.91 -11.86
CA LYS A 27 20.61 -14.15 -12.17
C LYS A 27 19.64 -15.30 -12.47
N GLY A 28 19.37 -15.51 -13.77
CA GLY A 28 18.69 -16.69 -14.30
C GLY A 28 17.62 -16.38 -15.35
N GLY A 29 18.02 -16.31 -16.62
CA GLY A 29 17.11 -16.25 -17.77
C GLY A 29 16.28 -14.96 -17.90
N ALA A 30 15.53 -14.84 -19.00
CA ALA A 30 14.77 -13.65 -19.42
C ALA A 30 13.73 -13.13 -18.39
N MET A 31 13.53 -13.82 -17.26
CA MET A 31 12.52 -13.49 -16.26
C MET A 31 13.18 -13.36 -14.87
N GLY A 32 13.68 -12.16 -14.57
CA GLY A 32 14.21 -11.83 -13.25
C GLY A 32 13.13 -11.96 -12.16
N LYS A 33 13.54 -12.34 -10.95
CA LYS A 33 12.64 -12.39 -9.78
C LYS A 33 12.62 -11.04 -9.09
N ILE A 34 11.43 -10.47 -8.93
CA ILE A 34 11.21 -9.21 -8.22
C ILE A 34 10.42 -9.50 -6.95
N GLY A 35 11.04 -9.26 -5.80
CA GLY A 35 10.36 -9.22 -4.52
C GLY A 35 9.73 -7.84 -4.31
N VAL A 36 8.43 -7.81 -4.02
CA VAL A 36 7.67 -6.59 -3.76
C VAL A 36 7.02 -6.61 -2.37
N THR A 37 6.81 -5.44 -1.78
CA THR A 37 6.11 -5.27 -0.50
C THR A 37 5.01 -4.21 -0.57
N CYS A 38 3.92 -4.47 0.15
CA CYS A 38 2.80 -3.55 0.37
C CYS A 38 2.54 -3.32 1.88
N ARG A 39 3.49 -3.66 2.76
CA ARG A 39 3.34 -3.53 4.24
C ARG A 39 3.79 -2.18 4.81
N GLN A 40 3.96 -1.19 3.96
CA GLN A 40 4.42 0.15 4.34
C GLN A 40 3.28 1.16 4.16
N PRO A 41 3.32 2.30 4.88
CA PRO A 41 2.31 3.36 4.70
C PRO A 41 2.31 3.86 3.25
N PHE A 42 1.12 4.21 2.75
CA PHE A 42 0.88 4.70 1.38
C PHE A 42 1.15 3.68 0.24
N LEU A 43 1.26 2.40 0.56
CA LEU A 43 1.37 1.30 -0.40
C LEU A 43 0.14 0.38 -0.30
N GLY A 44 -0.24 -0.23 -1.42
CA GLY A 44 -1.44 -1.05 -1.54
C GLY A 44 -2.33 -0.64 -2.71
N ALA A 45 -3.61 -1.03 -2.67
CA ALA A 45 -4.58 -0.62 -3.67
C ALA A 45 -4.83 0.89 -3.61
N GLU A 46 -5.11 1.50 -4.76
CA GLU A 46 -5.29 2.94 -4.87
C GLU A 46 -6.45 3.47 -4.01
N GLU A 47 -7.52 2.68 -3.89
CA GLU A 47 -8.65 2.91 -2.99
C GLU A 47 -8.19 3.11 -1.54
N TRP A 48 -7.30 2.24 -1.03
CA TRP A 48 -6.83 2.30 0.35
C TRP A 48 -5.94 3.50 0.60
N ILE A 49 -5.10 3.84 -0.39
CA ILE A 49 -4.20 5.00 -0.29
C ILE A 49 -5.04 6.28 -0.19
N ARG A 50 -6.11 6.40 -1.00
CA ARG A 50 -7.01 7.55 -0.93
C ARG A 50 -7.72 7.65 0.42
N GLU A 51 -8.16 6.53 0.99
CA GLU A 51 -8.76 6.50 2.32
C GLU A 51 -7.77 6.87 3.43
N ASP A 52 -6.56 6.31 3.39
CA ASP A 52 -5.51 6.58 4.39
C ASP A 52 -5.04 8.04 4.32
N VAL A 53 -4.93 8.62 3.13
CA VAL A 53 -4.60 10.05 2.95
C VAL A 53 -5.72 10.94 3.51
N LYS A 54 -6.99 10.66 3.18
CA LYS A 54 -8.12 11.42 3.75
C LYS A 54 -8.16 11.37 5.27
N LYS A 55 -7.91 10.20 5.87
CA LYS A 55 -7.82 10.06 7.33
C LYS A 55 -6.64 10.84 7.90
N ALA A 56 -5.47 10.79 7.25
CA ALA A 56 -4.30 11.54 7.69
C ALA A 56 -4.51 13.07 7.64
N GLU A 57 -5.21 13.58 6.62
CA GLU A 57 -5.56 15.00 6.51
C GLU A 57 -6.55 15.44 7.59
N GLN A 58 -7.59 14.64 7.86
CA GLN A 58 -8.52 14.89 8.96
C GLN A 58 -7.84 14.86 10.33
N GLN A 59 -6.86 13.98 10.52
CA GLN A 59 -6.06 13.92 11.74
C GLN A 59 -5.18 15.16 11.88
N ARG A 60 -4.58 15.65 10.79
CA ARG A 60 -3.79 16.88 10.76
C ARG A 60 -4.62 18.10 11.16
N ALA A 61 -5.82 18.26 10.60
CA ALA A 61 -6.71 19.38 10.93
C ALA A 61 -7.06 19.42 12.43
N LYS A 62 -7.37 18.27 13.03
CA LYS A 62 -7.66 18.18 14.47
C LYS A 62 -6.47 18.50 15.38
N VAL A 63 -5.26 18.18 14.94
CA VAL A 63 -4.03 18.48 15.69
C VAL A 63 -3.68 19.98 15.62
N GLU A 64 -4.11 20.66 14.55
CA GLU A 64 -3.93 22.10 14.40
C GLU A 64 -4.93 22.90 15.26
N GLU A 65 -6.20 22.48 15.32
CA GLU A 65 -7.22 23.06 16.21
C GLU A 65 -6.92 22.84 17.70
N ALA A 66 -6.32 21.70 18.09
CA ALA A 66 -5.95 21.43 19.49
C ALA A 66 -4.70 22.19 19.96
N LYS A 67 -4.02 22.89 19.06
CA LYS A 67 -2.83 23.71 19.36
C LYS A 67 -3.12 25.21 19.39
N GLN A 68 -4.37 25.61 19.12
CA GLN A 68 -4.86 27.00 19.19
C GLN A 68 -5.51 27.31 20.53
#